data_AF-A0A077M6F5-F1
#
_entry.id   AF-A0A077M6F5-F1
#
_cell.length_a   1.000
_cell.length_b   1.000
_cell.length_c   1.000
_cell.angle_alpha   90.00
_cell.angle_beta   90.00
_cell.angle_gamma   90.00
#
_symmetry.space_group_name_H-M   'P 1'
#
loop_
_entity.id
_entity.type
_entity.pdbx_description
1 polymer ?
#
loop_
_entity_poly.entity_id
_entity_poly.type
_entity_poly.pdbx_seq_one_letter_code
_entity_poly.pdbx_strand_id
1 'polypeptide(L)'
;MALEVSPKQIDTRDRWVATLAESASSFAATSRRTFEVLRREVDVEGYEQLLSHLRFCGVIPERYRHDSTEEKAYSKYTDSVIAEALTFIGLNAVVLDGRADMADVEAAAADYDLVADAKAFRLTRTAKNQKDFKVAAMDRWRYSKEFAVVVAPIDQLPTRNSQIYLDASSRNVCVLSYSHLAAVVQSKVTIGEEFAVNLLRGLLAEPGLMNPSKDAQAYWRSLNRVLLGSASEMRDIWKVEKEANIAAVGVLKTEGLNYYSEERTSILRLSHQEALDRLLDSYKIDDKIAAIRRFAGNGLLDID
;
A
#
# COMPACT_ATOMS: atom_id res chain seq x y z
N MET A 1 1.59 -20.61 19.70
CA MET A 1 2.95 -20.37 19.20
C MET A 1 2.78 -19.48 18.00
N ALA A 2 3.14 -18.20 18.09
CA ALA A 2 2.95 -17.27 16.98
C ALA A 2 3.71 -17.81 15.76
N LEU A 3 3.06 -17.88 14.60
CA LEU A 3 3.78 -18.16 13.36
C LEU A 3 4.78 -17.01 13.14
N GLU A 4 6.05 -17.28 13.41
CA GLU A 4 7.14 -16.35 13.17
C GLU A 4 7.25 -16.10 11.67
N VAL A 5 7.42 -14.83 11.30
CA VAL A 5 7.89 -14.46 9.96
C VAL A 5 9.23 -15.16 9.75
N SER A 6 9.35 -15.92 8.67
CA SER A 6 10.55 -16.72 8.46
C SER A 6 11.75 -15.86 8.04
N PRO A 7 13.00 -16.29 8.32
CA PRO A 7 14.20 -15.59 7.84
C PRO A 7 14.17 -15.34 6.33
N LYS A 8 13.65 -16.28 5.54
CA LYS A 8 13.49 -16.13 4.08
C LYS A 8 12.62 -14.92 3.73
N GLN A 9 11.54 -14.67 4.48
CA GLN A 9 10.66 -13.53 4.23
C GLN A 9 11.37 -12.19 4.52
N ILE A 10 12.19 -12.15 5.57
CA ILE A 10 13.01 -10.98 5.93
C ILE A 10 14.07 -10.72 4.84
N ASP A 11 14.81 -11.75 4.43
CA ASP A 11 15.81 -11.64 3.35
C ASP A 11 15.17 -11.14 2.04
N THR A 12 13.96 -11.61 1.74
CA THR A 12 13.25 -11.17 0.55
C THR A 12 12.87 -9.70 0.65
N ARG A 13 12.36 -9.27 1.80
CA ARG A 13 12.07 -7.86 2.08
C ARG A 13 13.33 -7.01 1.87
N ASP A 14 14.47 -7.40 2.43
CA ASP A 14 15.73 -6.65 2.31
C ASP A 14 16.23 -6.58 0.86
N ARG A 15 16.17 -7.70 0.12
CA ARG A 15 16.52 -7.75 -1.30
C ARG A 15 15.68 -6.80 -2.13
N TRP A 16 14.37 -6.75 -1.91
CA TRP A 16 13.49 -5.84 -2.64
C TRP A 16 13.75 -4.38 -2.27
N VAL A 17 14.04 -4.07 -1.01
CA VAL A 17 14.44 -2.71 -0.60
C VAL A 17 15.72 -2.26 -1.30
N ALA A 18 16.73 -3.13 -1.38
CA ALA A 18 17.96 -2.81 -2.09
C ALA A 18 17.72 -2.64 -3.60
N THR A 19 16.99 -3.58 -4.21
CA THR A 19 16.72 -3.58 -5.66
C THR A 19 15.93 -2.35 -6.10
N LEU A 20 14.92 -1.93 -5.33
CA LEU A 20 14.13 -0.73 -5.62
C LEU A 20 14.95 0.56 -5.45
N ALA A 21 15.94 0.55 -4.54
CA ALA A 21 16.84 1.69 -4.39
C ALA A 21 17.78 1.84 -5.60
N GLU A 22 18.31 0.73 -6.12
CA GLU A 22 19.23 0.72 -7.27
C GLU A 22 18.53 1.01 -8.61
N SER A 23 17.27 0.57 -8.76
CA SER A 23 16.49 0.70 -10.00
C SER A 23 15.86 2.08 -10.20
N ALA A 24 16.12 3.05 -9.31
CA ALA A 24 15.52 4.39 -9.32
C ALA A 24 16.07 5.33 -10.43
N SER A 25 16.81 4.83 -11.42
CA SER A 25 17.41 5.63 -12.49
C SER A 25 16.46 5.97 -13.65
N SER A 26 15.35 5.22 -13.85
CA SER A 26 14.32 5.54 -14.87
C SER A 26 12.92 5.02 -14.53
N PHE A 27 12.09 5.88 -13.92
CA PHE A 27 10.78 5.54 -13.33
C PHE A 27 9.85 4.67 -14.20
N ALA A 28 9.70 4.97 -15.50
CA ALA A 28 8.75 4.26 -16.37
C ALA A 28 9.25 2.86 -16.78
N ALA A 29 10.58 2.71 -16.96
CA ALA A 29 11.19 1.39 -17.19
C ALA A 29 11.20 0.55 -15.90
N THR A 30 11.31 1.20 -14.75
CA THR A 30 11.24 0.55 -13.43
C THR A 30 9.87 -0.08 -13.18
N SER A 31 8.76 0.60 -13.52
CA SER A 31 7.39 0.11 -13.27
C SER A 31 7.10 -1.28 -13.87
N ARG A 32 7.23 -1.44 -15.20
CA ARG A 32 6.96 -2.71 -15.89
C ARG A 32 7.91 -3.81 -15.45
N ARG A 33 9.20 -3.48 -15.31
CA ARG A 33 10.22 -4.43 -14.87
C ARG A 33 9.95 -4.93 -13.45
N THR A 34 9.52 -4.05 -12.54
CA THR A 34 9.15 -4.42 -11.16
C THR A 34 8.02 -5.44 -11.16
N PHE A 35 6.97 -5.22 -11.95
CA PHE A 35 5.85 -6.16 -12.06
C PHE A 35 6.28 -7.51 -12.63
N GLU A 36 7.05 -7.54 -13.72
CA GLU A 36 7.54 -8.78 -14.33
C GLU A 36 8.45 -9.58 -13.40
N VAL A 37 9.34 -8.91 -12.66
CA VAL A 37 10.23 -9.57 -11.69
C VAL A 37 9.43 -10.13 -10.51
N LEU A 38 8.47 -9.36 -9.98
CA LEU A 38 7.59 -9.82 -8.90
C LEU A 38 6.78 -11.04 -9.34
N ARG A 39 6.13 -10.96 -10.50
CA ARG A 39 5.32 -12.04 -11.04
C ARG A 39 6.13 -13.31 -11.25
N ARG A 40 7.31 -13.19 -11.87
CA ARG A 40 8.22 -14.33 -12.05
C ARG A 40 8.66 -14.94 -10.72
N GLU A 41 8.92 -14.11 -9.71
CA GLU A 41 9.28 -14.57 -8.37
C GLU A 41 8.12 -15.36 -7.74
N VAL A 42 6.89 -14.86 -7.83
CA VAL A 42 5.68 -15.55 -7.34
C VAL A 42 5.40 -16.84 -8.13
N ASP A 43 5.60 -16.84 -9.45
CA ASP A 43 5.43 -18.03 -10.29
C ASP A 43 6.42 -19.15 -9.92
N VAL A 44 7.65 -18.79 -9.54
CA VAL A 44 8.71 -19.76 -9.19
C VAL A 44 8.63 -20.20 -7.73
N GLU A 45 8.40 -19.26 -6.81
CA GLU A 45 8.45 -19.52 -5.37
C GLU A 45 7.07 -19.82 -4.76
N GLY A 46 6.00 -19.59 -5.51
CA GLY A 46 4.63 -19.88 -5.11
C GLY A 46 3.98 -18.80 -4.23
N TYR A 47 2.76 -19.11 -3.78
CA TYR A 47 1.89 -18.16 -3.09
C TYR A 47 2.44 -17.67 -1.74
N GLU A 48 3.28 -18.45 -1.06
CA GLU A 48 3.91 -18.04 0.21
C GLU A 48 4.78 -16.80 0.01
N GLN A 49 5.38 -16.66 -1.17
CA GLN A 49 6.18 -15.51 -1.55
C GLN A 49 5.29 -14.27 -1.74
N LEU A 50 4.14 -14.42 -2.41
CA LEU A 50 3.14 -13.37 -2.50
C LEU A 50 2.62 -12.93 -1.11
N LEU A 51 2.36 -13.87 -0.20
CA LEU A 51 1.98 -13.57 1.18
C LEU A 51 3.07 -12.77 1.91
N SER A 52 4.35 -13.10 1.68
CA SER A 52 5.49 -12.32 2.18
C SER A 52 5.41 -10.86 1.74
N HIS A 53 5.20 -10.62 0.44
CA HIS A 53 5.04 -9.26 -0.09
C HIS A 53 3.88 -8.52 0.57
N LEU A 54 2.69 -9.13 0.65
CA LEU A 54 1.52 -8.52 1.27
C LEU A 54 1.75 -8.12 2.73
N ARG A 55 2.46 -8.95 3.51
CA ARG A 55 2.72 -8.70 4.93
C ARG A 55 3.70 -7.54 5.17
N PHE A 56 4.58 -7.24 4.21
CA PHE A 56 5.63 -6.22 4.37
C PHE A 56 5.42 -4.94 3.56
N CYS A 57 4.75 -5.01 2.40
CA CYS A 57 4.72 -3.92 1.43
C CYS A 57 4.00 -2.65 1.91
N GLY A 58 3.16 -2.74 2.95
CA GLY A 58 2.47 -1.59 3.51
C GLY A 58 3.36 -0.59 4.23
N VAL A 59 4.64 -0.90 4.46
CA VAL A 59 5.57 -0.05 5.21
C VAL A 59 6.77 0.38 4.37
N ILE A 60 6.78 1.67 4.03
CA ILE A 60 7.88 2.30 3.30
C ILE A 60 9.14 2.27 4.19
N PRO A 61 10.32 1.82 3.69
CA PRO A 61 11.57 1.88 4.44
C PRO A 61 11.88 3.30 4.91
N GLU A 62 12.29 3.45 6.18
CA GLU A 62 12.68 4.76 6.73
C GLU A 62 13.90 5.36 5.99
N ARG A 63 14.72 4.50 5.38
CA ARG A 63 15.91 4.90 4.61
C ARG A 63 15.62 5.58 3.28
N TYR A 64 14.40 5.42 2.74
CA TYR A 64 14.02 6.12 1.52
C TYR A 64 13.70 7.57 1.87
N ARG A 65 14.34 8.52 1.19
CA ARG A 65 14.07 9.95 1.41
C ARG A 65 12.66 10.30 0.95
N HIS A 66 12.07 11.30 1.60
CA HIS A 66 10.76 11.81 1.18
C HIS A 66 10.79 12.36 -0.25
N ASP A 67 9.78 12.01 -1.04
CA ASP A 67 9.60 12.38 -2.45
C ASP A 67 10.72 11.88 -3.39
N SER A 68 11.56 10.94 -2.93
CA SER A 68 12.65 10.37 -3.71
C SER A 68 12.14 9.46 -4.82
N THR A 69 13.01 9.16 -5.79
CA THR A 69 12.68 8.18 -6.84
C THR A 69 12.50 6.78 -6.26
N GLU A 70 13.18 6.45 -5.15
CA GLU A 70 13.07 5.16 -4.46
C GLU A 70 11.70 5.02 -3.80
N GLU A 71 11.19 6.07 -3.15
CA GLU A 71 9.83 6.09 -2.59
C GLU A 71 8.78 5.93 -3.69
N LYS A 72 8.97 6.62 -4.83
CA LYS A 72 8.06 6.50 -5.99
C LYS A 72 8.10 5.10 -6.60
N ALA A 73 9.29 4.49 -6.69
CA ALA A 73 9.46 3.09 -7.13
C ALA A 73 8.79 2.12 -6.15
N TYR A 74 8.89 2.38 -4.85
CA TYR A 74 8.23 1.59 -3.81
C TYR A 74 6.71 1.65 -3.91
N SER A 75 6.14 2.83 -4.18
CA SER A 75 4.70 2.98 -4.44
C SER A 75 4.27 2.11 -5.62
N LYS A 76 5.05 2.09 -6.71
CA LYS A 76 4.73 1.27 -7.88
C LYS A 76 4.87 -0.23 -7.61
N TYR A 77 5.82 -0.60 -6.76
CA TYR A 77 5.93 -1.96 -6.23
C TYR A 77 4.67 -2.36 -5.46
N THR A 78 4.10 -1.49 -4.63
CA THR A 78 2.85 -1.82 -3.91
C THR A 78 1.66 -2.02 -4.85
N ASP A 79 1.56 -1.22 -5.93
CA ASP A 79 0.54 -1.44 -6.97
C ASP A 79 0.70 -2.82 -7.62
N SER A 80 1.96 -3.18 -7.91
CA SER A 80 2.32 -4.46 -8.51
C SER A 80 1.95 -5.64 -7.60
N VAL A 81 2.17 -5.52 -6.29
CA VAL A 81 1.79 -6.54 -5.30
C VAL A 81 0.27 -6.74 -5.26
N ILE A 82 -0.52 -5.67 -5.32
CA ILE A 82 -1.99 -5.80 -5.36
C ILE A 82 -2.44 -6.43 -6.67
N ALA A 83 -1.90 -5.98 -7.82
CA ALA A 83 -2.24 -6.56 -9.11
C ALA A 83 -1.90 -8.06 -9.18
N GLU A 84 -0.75 -8.46 -8.64
CA GLU A 84 -0.36 -9.87 -8.55
C GLU A 84 -1.26 -10.64 -7.58
N ALA A 85 -1.66 -10.05 -6.45
CA ALA A 85 -2.61 -10.68 -5.53
C ALA A 85 -3.99 -10.91 -6.17
N LEU A 86 -4.51 -9.93 -6.90
CA LEU A 86 -5.78 -10.06 -7.63
C LEU A 86 -5.68 -11.09 -8.75
N THR A 87 -4.55 -11.11 -9.47
CA THR A 87 -4.24 -12.14 -10.48
C THR A 87 -4.22 -13.53 -9.85
N PHE A 88 -3.51 -13.67 -8.73
CA PHE A 88 -3.44 -14.91 -7.99
C PHE A 88 -4.83 -15.35 -7.51
N ILE A 89 -5.69 -14.44 -7.03
CA ILE A 89 -7.05 -14.79 -6.58
C ILE A 89 -7.91 -15.34 -7.72
N GLY A 90 -7.67 -14.94 -8.97
CA GLY A 90 -8.40 -15.41 -10.16
C GLY A 90 -8.94 -14.30 -11.06
N LEU A 91 -8.53 -13.04 -10.85
CA LEU A 91 -8.95 -11.92 -11.68
C LEU A 91 -7.92 -11.65 -12.78
N ASN A 92 -8.33 -11.05 -13.89
CA ASN A 92 -7.40 -10.45 -14.84
C ASN A 92 -7.04 -9.05 -14.35
N ALA A 93 -5.85 -8.86 -13.79
CA ALA A 93 -5.41 -7.56 -13.25
C ALA A 93 -4.23 -6.96 -14.01
N VAL A 94 -4.22 -5.63 -14.12
CA VAL A 94 -3.16 -4.85 -14.76
C VAL A 94 -2.82 -3.62 -13.93
N VAL A 95 -1.54 -3.28 -13.90
CA VAL A 95 -1.05 -2.03 -13.31
C VAL A 95 -1.12 -0.94 -14.37
N LEU A 96 -1.75 0.18 -14.05
CA LEU A 96 -1.92 1.30 -14.97
C LEU A 96 -0.68 2.22 -14.97
N ASP A 97 -0.28 2.67 -16.16
CA ASP A 97 0.88 3.55 -16.37
C ASP A 97 0.53 5.04 -16.29
N GLY A 98 -0.75 5.38 -16.35
CA GLY A 98 -1.18 6.78 -16.37
C GLY A 98 -0.94 7.48 -15.03
N ARG A 99 -0.76 8.80 -15.09
CA ARG A 99 -0.55 9.65 -13.91
C ARG A 99 -1.69 10.66 -13.79
N ALA A 100 -2.11 10.87 -12.55
CA ALA A 100 -3.17 11.78 -12.12
C ALA A 100 -4.59 11.37 -12.57
N ASP A 101 -5.56 11.59 -11.68
CA ASP A 101 -7.00 11.36 -11.86
C ASP A 101 -7.42 9.95 -12.34
N MET A 102 -6.66 8.94 -11.95
CA MET A 102 -6.97 7.53 -12.17
C MET A 102 -6.43 6.66 -11.05
N ALA A 103 -7.00 5.47 -10.92
CA ALA A 103 -6.49 4.44 -10.01
C ALA A 103 -5.20 3.80 -10.56
N ASP A 104 -4.50 3.06 -9.70
CA ASP A 104 -3.20 2.47 -10.04
C ASP A 104 -3.30 1.05 -10.61
N VAL A 105 -4.39 0.34 -10.29
CA VAL A 105 -4.66 -1.04 -10.73
C VAL A 105 -6.09 -1.16 -11.22
N GLU A 106 -6.27 -1.93 -12.27
CA GLU A 106 -7.57 -2.35 -12.80
C GLU A 106 -7.63 -3.87 -12.80
N ALA A 107 -8.77 -4.45 -12.40
CA ALA A 107 -8.96 -5.89 -12.42
C ALA A 107 -10.40 -6.29 -12.78
N ALA A 108 -10.56 -7.44 -13.42
CA ALA A 108 -11.86 -7.99 -13.79
C ALA A 108 -11.94 -9.49 -13.48
N ALA A 109 -13.03 -9.90 -12.83
CA ALA A 109 -13.49 -11.28 -12.75
C ALA A 109 -14.46 -11.57 -13.91
N ALA A 110 -15.11 -12.74 -13.90
CA ALA A 110 -16.14 -13.07 -14.88
C ALA A 110 -17.42 -12.23 -14.73
N ASP A 111 -17.73 -11.81 -13.51
CA ASP A 111 -19.03 -11.26 -13.11
C ASP A 111 -18.97 -9.90 -12.39
N TYR A 112 -17.77 -9.37 -12.15
CA TYR A 112 -17.54 -8.02 -11.62
C TYR A 112 -16.19 -7.48 -12.05
N ASP A 113 -16.03 -6.16 -11.98
CA ASP A 113 -14.77 -5.46 -12.20
C ASP A 113 -14.50 -4.42 -11.11
N LEU A 114 -13.24 -4.01 -11.01
CA LEU A 114 -12.80 -3.10 -9.98
C LEU A 114 -11.58 -2.27 -10.38
N VAL A 115 -11.40 -1.17 -9.68
CA VAL A 115 -10.12 -0.45 -9.58
C VAL A 115 -9.57 -0.52 -8.17
N ALA A 116 -8.23 -0.56 -8.06
CA ALA A 116 -7.53 -0.58 -6.79
C ALA A 116 -6.44 0.49 -6.71
N ASP A 117 -6.20 0.98 -5.50
CA ASP A 117 -5.10 1.89 -5.16
C ASP A 117 -4.42 1.37 -3.89
N ALA A 118 -3.08 1.29 -3.93
CA ALA A 118 -2.24 0.85 -2.83
C ALA A 118 -1.84 2.03 -1.94
N LYS A 119 -1.89 1.83 -0.63
CA LYS A 119 -1.31 2.78 0.33
C LYS A 119 -0.19 2.11 1.10
N ALA A 120 0.91 2.83 1.27
CA ALA A 120 2.01 2.47 2.15
C ALA A 120 2.45 3.71 2.93
N PHE A 121 2.92 3.49 4.16
CA PHE A 121 3.37 4.57 5.04
C PHE A 121 4.61 4.16 5.80
N ARG A 122 5.52 5.11 6.06
CA ARG A 122 6.60 4.93 7.03
C ARG A 122 6.00 4.70 8.42
N LEU A 123 6.71 3.95 9.28
CA LEU A 123 6.28 3.77 10.68
C LEU A 123 6.29 5.11 11.44
N THR A 124 7.22 5.99 11.08
CA THR A 124 7.34 7.34 11.62
C THR A 124 6.25 8.31 11.16
N ARG A 125 5.37 7.93 10.22
CA ARG A 125 4.29 8.80 9.75
C ARG A 125 3.33 9.12 10.91
N THR A 126 3.30 10.37 11.34
CA THR A 126 2.48 10.80 12.49
C THR A 126 1.03 11.09 12.08
N ALA A 127 0.82 12.05 11.17
CA ALA A 127 -0.50 12.45 10.70
C ALA A 127 -0.96 11.63 9.49
N LYS A 128 -2.12 10.98 9.60
CA LYS A 128 -2.78 10.27 8.50
C LYS A 128 -4.04 11.04 8.14
N ASN A 129 -3.92 11.92 7.16
CA ASN A 129 -5.05 12.77 6.78
C ASN A 129 -6.00 11.97 5.89
N GLN A 130 -7.30 12.26 5.99
CA GLN A 130 -8.33 11.64 5.13
C GLN A 130 -7.99 11.72 3.63
N LYS A 131 -7.37 12.84 3.21
CA LYS A 131 -6.97 13.08 1.81
C LYS A 131 -5.87 12.12 1.32
N ASP A 132 -5.06 11.58 2.23
CA ASP A 132 -3.95 10.71 1.87
C ASP A 132 -4.45 9.32 1.40
N PHE A 133 -5.66 8.91 1.83
CA PHE A 133 -6.29 7.66 1.41
C PHE A 133 -7.09 7.76 0.11
N LYS A 134 -7.47 8.98 -0.30
CA LYS A 134 -8.17 9.26 -1.56
C LYS A 134 -9.48 8.48 -1.79
N VAL A 135 -10.15 8.03 -0.72
CA VAL A 135 -11.39 7.22 -0.81
C VAL A 135 -12.47 7.88 -1.69
N ALA A 136 -12.73 9.17 -1.49
CA ALA A 136 -13.70 9.90 -2.31
C ALA A 136 -13.27 10.09 -3.78
N ALA A 137 -11.97 10.06 -4.07
CA ALA A 137 -11.47 10.16 -5.45
C ALA A 137 -11.60 8.81 -6.19
N MET A 138 -11.41 7.69 -5.49
CA MET A 138 -11.57 6.34 -6.04
C MET A 138 -12.96 6.09 -6.63
N ASP A 139 -14.01 6.66 -6.01
CA ASP A 139 -15.38 6.65 -6.53
C ASP A 139 -15.49 7.27 -7.93
N ARG A 140 -14.70 8.31 -8.22
CA ARG A 140 -14.64 8.90 -9.57
C ARG A 140 -13.75 8.08 -10.50
N TRP A 141 -12.66 7.54 -9.98
CA TRP A 141 -11.66 6.82 -10.78
C TRP A 141 -12.08 5.42 -11.20
N ARG A 142 -13.12 4.83 -10.59
CA ARG A 142 -13.70 3.56 -11.08
C ARG A 142 -14.51 3.70 -12.36
N TYR A 143 -14.93 4.92 -12.72
CA TYR A 143 -15.80 5.17 -13.87
C TYR A 143 -17.05 4.26 -13.85
N SER A 144 -17.18 3.36 -14.84
CA SER A 144 -18.30 2.44 -14.97
C SER A 144 -18.13 1.12 -14.23
N LYS A 145 -16.97 0.89 -13.60
CA LYS A 145 -16.68 -0.37 -12.91
C LYS A 145 -17.48 -0.49 -11.63
N GLU A 146 -17.82 -1.73 -11.27
CA GLU A 146 -18.70 -2.04 -10.13
C GLU A 146 -18.06 -1.61 -8.80
N PHE A 147 -16.78 -1.94 -8.61
CA PHE A 147 -16.10 -1.71 -7.33
C PHE A 147 -14.88 -0.79 -7.42
N ALA A 148 -14.58 -0.18 -6.27
CA ALA A 148 -13.33 0.51 -6.02
C ALA A 148 -12.77 0.08 -4.67
N VAL A 149 -11.47 -0.16 -4.58
CA VAL A 149 -10.81 -0.57 -3.34
C VAL A 149 -9.55 0.23 -3.06
N VAL A 150 -9.37 0.65 -1.81
CA VAL A 150 -8.11 1.16 -1.28
C VAL A 150 -7.55 0.11 -0.35
N VAL A 151 -6.34 -0.38 -0.62
CA VAL A 151 -5.66 -1.35 0.24
C VAL A 151 -4.57 -0.63 1.04
N ALA A 152 -4.64 -0.70 2.36
CA ALA A 152 -3.75 0.03 3.27
C ALA A 152 -3.23 -0.85 4.42
N PRO A 153 -2.10 -0.50 5.05
CA PRO A 153 -1.66 -1.21 6.26
C PRO A 153 -2.67 -0.97 7.40
N ILE A 154 -3.15 -2.07 8.02
CA ILE A 154 -4.20 -2.03 9.05
C ILE A 154 -3.79 -1.12 10.24
N ASP A 155 -2.51 -1.15 10.62
CA ASP A 155 -1.96 -0.41 11.75
C ASP A 155 -1.84 1.11 11.50
N GLN A 156 -2.05 1.57 10.25
CA GLN A 156 -2.04 3.00 9.90
C GLN A 156 -3.45 3.55 9.66
N LEU A 157 -4.48 2.70 9.72
CA LEU A 157 -5.87 3.11 9.54
C LEU A 157 -6.44 3.71 10.85
N PRO A 158 -7.32 4.73 10.78
CA PRO A 158 -7.91 5.33 11.97
C PRO A 158 -8.73 4.33 12.79
N THR A 159 -8.53 4.30 14.11
CA THR A 159 -9.10 3.24 14.96
C THR A 159 -10.45 3.59 15.63
N ARG A 160 -10.89 4.84 15.52
CA ARG A 160 -12.11 5.35 16.18
C ARG A 160 -13.10 5.95 15.18
N ASN A 161 -12.91 7.22 14.84
CA ASN A 161 -13.78 7.95 13.93
C ASN A 161 -12.95 8.56 12.82
N SER A 162 -13.38 8.41 11.57
CA SER A 162 -12.75 9.05 10.42
C SER A 162 -13.71 9.28 9.28
N GLN A 163 -13.49 10.36 8.54
CA GLN A 163 -14.21 10.64 7.31
C GLN A 163 -14.01 9.54 6.25
N ILE A 164 -12.87 8.84 6.27
CA ILE A 164 -12.61 7.78 5.28
C ILE A 164 -13.67 6.67 5.32
N TYR A 165 -14.20 6.33 6.50
CA TYR A 165 -15.22 5.29 6.66
C TYR A 165 -16.59 5.79 6.21
N LEU A 166 -16.87 7.08 6.43
CA LEU A 166 -18.08 7.72 5.93
C LEU A 166 -18.06 7.79 4.40
N ASP A 167 -16.93 8.19 3.81
CA ASP A 167 -16.77 8.24 2.36
C ASP A 167 -16.86 6.84 1.75
N ALA A 168 -16.23 5.83 2.37
CA ALA A 168 -16.24 4.44 1.94
C ALA A 168 -17.67 3.89 1.85
N SER A 169 -18.43 4.02 2.94
CA SER A 169 -19.81 3.53 3.03
C SER A 169 -20.80 4.34 2.18
N SER A 170 -20.60 5.67 2.07
CA SER A 170 -21.49 6.52 1.25
C SER A 170 -21.31 6.31 -0.25
N ARG A 171 -20.15 5.82 -0.70
CA ARG A 171 -19.77 5.74 -2.12
C ARG A 171 -19.53 4.31 -2.59
N ASN A 172 -19.74 3.31 -1.74
CA ASN A 172 -19.36 1.94 -2.02
C ASN A 172 -17.91 1.81 -2.50
N VAL A 173 -16.98 2.40 -1.75
CA VAL A 173 -15.53 2.27 -1.96
C VAL A 173 -14.98 1.46 -0.79
N CYS A 174 -14.44 0.28 -1.06
CA CYS A 174 -13.92 -0.60 -0.03
C CYS A 174 -12.55 -0.13 0.46
N VAL A 175 -12.45 0.18 1.75
CA VAL A 175 -11.17 0.26 2.46
C VAL A 175 -10.85 -1.13 2.98
N LEU A 176 -9.80 -1.75 2.43
CA LEU A 176 -9.32 -3.07 2.79
C LEU A 176 -7.90 -2.97 3.37
N SER A 177 -7.45 -3.97 4.12
CA SER A 177 -6.04 -4.05 4.52
C SER A 177 -5.27 -5.13 3.78
N TYR A 178 -3.94 -5.00 3.74
CA TYR A 178 -3.09 -6.06 3.19
C TYR A 178 -3.29 -7.40 3.90
N SER A 179 -3.59 -7.41 5.20
CA SER A 179 -3.91 -8.64 5.94
C SER A 179 -5.22 -9.29 5.47
N HIS A 180 -6.24 -8.49 5.13
CA HIS A 180 -7.47 -9.03 4.56
C HIS A 180 -7.21 -9.60 3.17
N LEU A 181 -6.44 -8.89 2.33
CA LEU A 181 -6.08 -9.37 0.99
C LEU A 181 -5.25 -10.67 1.06
N ALA A 182 -4.31 -10.76 2.01
CA ALA A 182 -3.55 -11.98 2.29
C ALA A 182 -4.46 -13.14 2.72
N ALA A 183 -5.48 -12.88 3.55
CA ALA A 183 -6.46 -13.90 3.93
C ALA A 183 -7.27 -14.41 2.72
N VAL A 184 -7.63 -13.53 1.78
CA VAL A 184 -8.30 -13.94 0.53
C VAL A 184 -7.36 -14.78 -0.34
N VAL A 185 -6.10 -14.37 -0.51
CA VAL A 185 -5.07 -15.14 -1.23
C VAL A 185 -4.90 -16.54 -0.61
N GLN A 186 -4.81 -16.64 0.72
CA GLN A 186 -4.68 -17.92 1.41
C GLN A 186 -5.95 -18.77 1.27
N SER A 187 -7.14 -18.15 1.26
CA SER A 187 -8.40 -18.87 1.05
C SER A 187 -8.49 -19.57 -0.31
N LYS A 188 -7.85 -19.03 -1.36
CA LYS A 188 -7.75 -19.71 -2.66
C LYS A 188 -7.04 -21.05 -2.53
N VAL A 189 -5.95 -21.08 -1.77
CA VAL A 189 -5.12 -22.28 -1.61
C VAL A 189 -5.80 -23.30 -0.70
N THR A 190 -6.45 -22.84 0.36
CA THR A 190 -7.06 -23.72 1.37
C THR A 190 -8.43 -24.23 0.96
N ILE A 191 -9.25 -23.40 0.31
CA ILE A 191 -10.67 -23.68 0.04
C ILE A 191 -10.93 -23.79 -1.47
N GLY A 192 -10.39 -22.86 -2.26
CA GLY A 192 -10.48 -22.90 -3.72
C GLY A 192 -10.65 -21.52 -4.36
N GLU A 193 -10.41 -21.46 -5.67
CA GLU A 193 -10.44 -20.23 -6.46
C GLU A 193 -11.83 -19.57 -6.48
N GLU A 194 -12.89 -20.33 -6.80
CA GLU A 194 -14.25 -19.82 -6.84
C GLU A 194 -14.66 -19.18 -5.50
N PHE A 195 -14.27 -19.81 -4.39
CA PHE A 195 -14.51 -19.27 -3.06
C PHE A 195 -13.77 -17.94 -2.86
N ALA A 196 -12.49 -17.86 -3.19
CA ALA A 196 -11.69 -16.65 -3.01
C ALA A 196 -12.21 -15.47 -3.87
N VAL A 197 -12.59 -15.73 -5.12
CA VAL A 197 -13.19 -14.72 -6.01
C VAL A 197 -14.51 -14.20 -5.46
N ASN A 198 -15.38 -15.08 -4.95
CA ASN A 198 -16.66 -14.71 -4.35
C ASN A 198 -16.49 -14.00 -3.00
N LEU A 199 -15.53 -14.44 -2.19
CA LEU A 199 -15.19 -13.79 -0.92
C LEU A 199 -14.70 -12.36 -1.16
N LEU A 200 -13.83 -12.14 -2.14
CA LEU A 200 -13.38 -10.80 -2.53
C LEU A 200 -14.57 -9.93 -2.94
N ARG A 201 -15.46 -10.45 -3.80
CA ARG A 201 -16.68 -9.73 -4.22
C ARG A 201 -17.54 -9.32 -3.03
N GLY A 202 -17.77 -10.23 -2.09
CA GLY A 202 -18.53 -9.95 -0.87
C GLY A 202 -17.92 -8.83 -0.03
N LEU A 203 -16.59 -8.83 0.14
CA LEU A 203 -15.87 -7.77 0.87
C LEU A 203 -15.95 -6.41 0.15
N LEU A 204 -15.91 -6.42 -1.19
CA LEU A 204 -15.99 -5.21 -1.99
C LEU A 204 -17.38 -4.57 -1.97
N ALA A 205 -18.44 -5.38 -1.88
CA ALA A 205 -19.83 -4.92 -1.84
C ALA A 205 -20.27 -4.44 -0.45
N GLU A 206 -19.67 -4.96 0.63
CA GLU A 206 -20.08 -4.67 2.01
C GLU A 206 -20.21 -3.17 2.34
N PRO A 207 -19.28 -2.27 1.96
CA PRO A 207 -19.42 -0.84 2.28
C PRO A 207 -20.74 -0.23 1.77
N GLY A 208 -21.22 -0.65 0.60
CA GLY A 208 -22.49 -0.18 0.01
C GLY A 208 -23.74 -0.72 0.70
N LEU A 209 -23.61 -1.76 1.54
CA LEU A 209 -24.70 -2.32 2.33
C LEU A 209 -24.79 -1.72 3.75
N MET A 210 -23.78 -0.94 4.14
CA MET A 210 -23.69 -0.34 5.46
C MET A 210 -24.42 0.99 5.55
N ASN A 211 -24.92 1.33 6.74
CA ASN A 211 -25.34 2.69 7.04
C ASN A 211 -24.10 3.61 7.10
N PRO A 212 -24.09 4.74 6.36
CA PRO A 212 -22.95 5.63 6.33
C PRO A 212 -22.55 6.15 7.71
N SER A 213 -21.29 5.96 8.10
CA SER A 213 -20.79 6.33 9.43
C SER A 213 -19.29 6.57 9.44
N LYS A 214 -18.83 7.41 10.38
CA LYS A 214 -17.40 7.62 10.64
C LYS A 214 -16.80 6.53 11.53
N ASP A 215 -17.62 5.66 12.13
CA ASP A 215 -17.20 4.66 13.11
C ASP A 215 -16.38 3.52 12.48
N ALA A 216 -15.09 3.48 12.82
CA ALA A 216 -14.15 2.46 12.38
C ALA A 216 -14.53 1.06 12.88
N GLN A 217 -14.99 0.94 14.13
CA GLN A 217 -15.35 -0.35 14.72
C GLN A 217 -16.57 -0.95 14.02
N ALA A 218 -17.57 -0.12 13.71
CA ALA A 218 -18.71 -0.57 12.91
C ALA A 218 -18.27 -1.06 11.53
N TYR A 219 -17.43 -0.28 10.83
CA TYR A 219 -16.88 -0.61 9.52
C TYR A 219 -16.13 -1.95 9.52
N TRP A 220 -15.13 -2.10 10.38
CA TRP A 220 -14.31 -3.32 10.43
C TRP A 220 -15.07 -4.53 10.95
N ARG A 221 -16.06 -4.36 11.84
CA ARG A 221 -16.91 -5.49 12.25
C ARG A 221 -17.75 -6.02 11.11
N SER A 222 -18.24 -5.15 10.23
CA SER A 222 -19.00 -5.56 9.04
C SER A 222 -18.13 -6.37 8.07
N LEU A 223 -16.97 -5.83 7.68
CA LEU A 223 -16.04 -6.55 6.80
C LEU A 223 -15.56 -7.87 7.42
N ASN A 224 -15.20 -7.87 8.70
CA ASN A 224 -14.77 -9.10 9.38
C ASN A 224 -15.90 -10.12 9.50
N ARG A 225 -17.17 -9.70 9.54
CA ARG A 225 -18.30 -10.63 9.52
C ARG A 225 -18.40 -11.34 8.18
N VAL A 226 -18.23 -10.62 7.07
CA VAL A 226 -18.17 -11.21 5.72
C VAL A 226 -16.99 -12.18 5.63
N LEU A 227 -15.80 -11.75 6.06
CA LEU A 227 -14.59 -12.56 6.02
C LEU A 227 -14.69 -13.85 6.85
N LEU A 228 -15.13 -13.75 8.10
CA LEU A 228 -15.13 -14.87 9.06
C LEU A 228 -16.41 -15.71 9.01
N GLY A 229 -17.45 -15.19 8.36
CA GLY A 229 -18.75 -15.85 8.20
C GLY A 229 -18.87 -16.66 6.91
N SER A 230 -17.92 -16.54 5.98
CA SER A 230 -17.96 -17.21 4.66
C SER A 230 -17.61 -18.70 4.72
N ALA A 231 -16.70 -19.11 5.62
CA ALA A 231 -16.36 -20.51 5.88
C ALA A 231 -15.76 -20.69 7.29
N SER A 232 -15.79 -21.91 7.82
CA SER A 232 -15.20 -22.23 9.14
C SER A 232 -13.69 -22.00 9.19
N GLU A 233 -13.00 -22.36 8.12
CA GLU A 233 -11.56 -22.33 7.91
C GLU A 233 -11.01 -20.90 7.91
N MET A 234 -11.85 -19.91 7.57
CA MET A 234 -11.46 -18.51 7.56
C MET A 234 -11.03 -17.98 8.92
N ARG A 235 -11.47 -18.60 10.02
CA ARG A 235 -11.02 -18.24 11.37
C ARG A 235 -9.55 -18.56 11.59
N ASP A 236 -9.11 -19.72 11.09
CA ASP A 236 -7.72 -20.15 11.21
C ASP A 236 -6.82 -19.35 10.26
N ILE A 237 -7.26 -19.16 9.01
CA ILE A 237 -6.60 -18.28 8.03
C ILE A 237 -6.42 -16.87 8.61
N TRP A 238 -7.48 -16.28 9.14
CA TRP A 238 -7.41 -14.92 9.69
C TRP A 238 -6.50 -14.84 10.92
N LYS A 239 -6.48 -15.88 11.75
CA LYS A 239 -5.57 -15.95 12.90
C LYS A 239 -4.11 -15.97 12.44
N VAL A 240 -3.79 -16.77 11.42
CA VAL A 240 -2.44 -16.83 10.83
C VAL A 240 -2.03 -15.45 10.30
N GLU A 241 -2.87 -14.81 9.48
CA GLU A 241 -2.51 -13.50 8.90
C GLU A 241 -2.43 -12.38 9.95
N LYS A 242 -3.23 -12.44 11.01
CA LYS A 242 -3.13 -11.52 12.14
C LYS A 242 -1.79 -11.68 12.86
N GLU A 243 -1.39 -12.91 13.18
CA GLU A 243 -0.12 -13.20 13.86
C GLU A 243 1.08 -12.79 12.98
N ALA A 244 1.00 -13.11 11.69
CA ALA A 244 2.03 -12.75 10.72
C ALA A 244 2.18 -11.22 10.55
N ASN A 245 1.07 -10.46 10.53
CA ASN A 245 1.12 -9.00 10.49
C ASN A 245 1.82 -8.42 11.74
N ILE A 246 1.50 -8.93 12.93
CA ILE A 246 2.14 -8.49 14.18
C ILE A 246 3.64 -8.76 14.15
N ALA A 247 4.05 -9.95 13.70
CA ALA A 247 5.45 -10.32 13.57
C ALA A 247 6.18 -9.46 12.52
N ALA A 248 5.58 -9.22 11.35
CA ALA A 248 6.14 -8.38 10.30
C ALA A 248 6.34 -6.93 10.77
N VAL A 249 5.36 -6.36 11.49
CA VAL A 249 5.50 -5.03 12.12
C VAL A 249 6.64 -5.02 13.13
N GLY A 250 6.86 -6.11 13.86
CA GLY A 250 8.01 -6.27 14.76
C GLY A 250 9.35 -6.17 14.03
N VAL A 251 9.50 -6.87 12.91
CA VAL A 251 10.70 -6.81 12.06
C VAL A 251 10.91 -5.38 11.52
N LEU A 252 9.86 -4.78 10.96
CA LEU A 252 9.90 -3.44 10.37
C LEU A 252 10.24 -2.34 11.40
N LYS A 253 9.82 -2.51 12.66
CA LYS A 253 10.23 -1.62 13.76
C LYS A 253 11.72 -1.71 14.02
N THR A 254 12.26 -2.92 14.08
CA THR A 254 13.71 -3.15 14.27
C THR A 254 14.50 -2.56 13.11
N GLU A 255 14.07 -2.78 11.86
CA GLU A 255 14.63 -2.17 10.64
C GLU A 255 14.73 -0.64 10.78
N GLY A 256 13.61 0.02 11.09
CA GLY A 256 13.55 1.48 11.21
C GLY A 256 14.37 2.04 12.39
N LEU A 257 14.35 1.38 13.55
CA LEU A 257 15.13 1.81 14.72
C LEU A 257 16.63 1.69 14.48
N ASN A 258 17.08 0.61 13.84
CA ASN A 258 18.48 0.42 13.49
C ASN A 258 18.94 1.52 12.53
N TYR A 259 18.15 1.80 11.48
CA TYR A 259 18.46 2.88 10.54
C TYR A 259 18.62 4.24 11.24
N TYR A 260 17.68 4.64 12.10
CA TYR A 260 17.79 5.94 12.79
C TYR A 260 18.94 5.99 13.81
N SER A 261 19.29 4.84 14.43
CA SER A 261 20.46 4.74 15.30
C SER A 261 21.77 4.96 14.52
N GLU A 262 21.87 4.37 13.33
CA GLU A 262 22.98 4.54 12.40
C GLU A 262 23.06 5.99 11.88
N GLU A 263 21.94 6.56 11.44
CA GLU A 263 21.87 7.95 10.97
C GLU A 263 22.27 8.93 12.07
N ARG A 264 21.81 8.72 13.30
CA ARG A 264 22.24 9.55 14.45
C ARG A 264 23.75 9.48 14.64
N THR A 265 24.33 8.29 14.56
CA THR A 265 25.78 8.09 14.69
C THR A 265 26.55 8.74 13.53
N SER A 266 26.02 8.65 12.31
CA SER A 266 26.54 9.29 11.10
C SER A 266 26.58 10.81 11.26
N ILE A 267 25.49 11.42 11.71
CA ILE A 267 25.38 12.88 11.93
C ILE A 267 26.38 13.36 12.99
N LEU A 268 26.53 12.63 14.09
CA LEU A 268 27.45 13.00 15.18
C LEU A 268 28.93 12.96 14.79
N ARG A 269 29.27 12.30 13.66
CA ARG A 269 30.64 12.19 13.15
C ARG A 269 31.00 13.26 12.12
N LEU A 270 30.03 14.07 11.69
CA LEU A 270 30.27 15.09 10.69
C LEU A 270 31.18 16.19 11.24
N SER A 271 32.07 16.69 10.38
CA SER A 271 32.74 17.96 10.63
C SER A 271 31.74 19.12 10.60
N HIS A 272 32.15 20.27 11.13
CA HIS A 272 31.33 21.48 11.10
C HIS A 272 30.87 21.85 9.69
N GLN A 273 31.76 21.75 8.69
CA GLN A 273 31.43 22.09 7.31
C GLN A 273 30.42 21.11 6.70
N GLU A 274 30.65 19.80 6.86
CA GLU A 274 29.72 18.79 6.34
C GLU A 274 28.33 18.88 6.99
N ALA A 275 28.28 19.22 8.29
CA ALA A 275 27.03 19.45 8.99
C ALA A 275 26.28 20.68 8.43
N LEU A 276 26.99 21.77 8.15
CA LEU A 276 26.41 22.98 7.55
C LEU A 276 25.86 22.69 6.15
N ASP A 277 26.64 22.00 5.31
CA ASP A 277 26.24 21.66 3.94
C ASP A 277 25.00 20.76 3.95
N ARG A 278 24.97 19.71 4.79
CA ARG A 278 23.77 18.87 4.95
C ARG A 278 22.57 19.65 5.46
N LEU A 279 22.78 20.64 6.33
CA LEU A 279 21.70 21.48 6.85
C LEU A 279 21.09 22.31 5.71
N LEU A 280 21.91 23.01 4.94
CA LEU A 280 21.47 23.81 3.79
C LEU A 280 20.66 22.97 2.79
N ASP A 281 21.16 21.77 2.50
CA ASP A 281 20.53 20.80 1.58
C ASP A 281 19.19 20.29 2.14
N SER A 282 19.14 19.95 3.43
CA SER A 282 17.91 19.47 4.10
C SER A 282 16.78 20.51 4.11
N TYR A 283 17.13 21.79 4.28
CA TYR A 283 16.18 22.90 4.24
C TYR A 283 15.83 23.31 2.80
N LYS A 284 16.52 22.77 1.79
CA LYS A 284 16.36 23.08 0.36
C LYS A 284 16.34 24.60 0.13
N ILE A 285 17.24 25.33 0.78
CA ILE A 285 17.22 26.80 0.80
C ILE A 285 17.40 27.36 -0.62
N ASP A 286 18.36 26.82 -1.37
CA ASP A 286 18.65 27.29 -2.71
C ASP A 286 17.52 26.98 -3.70
N ASP A 287 16.91 25.80 -3.60
CA ASP A 287 15.72 25.44 -4.40
C ASP A 287 14.57 26.42 -4.16
N LYS A 288 14.33 26.79 -2.89
CA LYS A 288 13.28 27.77 -2.53
C LYS A 288 13.58 29.15 -3.08
N ILE A 289 14.83 29.61 -2.98
CA ILE A 289 15.26 30.89 -3.57
C ILE A 289 15.07 30.87 -5.09
N ALA A 290 15.47 29.79 -5.75
CA ALA A 290 15.31 29.64 -7.20
C ALA A 290 13.84 29.61 -7.62
N ALA A 291 12.97 28.92 -6.88
CA ALA A 291 11.53 28.87 -7.14
C ALA A 291 10.89 30.27 -7.04
N ILE A 292 11.24 31.05 -6.01
CA ILE A 292 10.74 32.42 -5.84
C ILE A 292 11.23 33.32 -6.99
N ARG A 293 12.51 33.22 -7.37
CA ARG A 293 13.06 34.02 -8.48
C ARG A 293 12.41 33.71 -9.83
N ARG A 294 11.98 32.45 -10.04
CA ARG A 294 11.27 32.02 -11.26
C ARG A 294 9.79 32.35 -11.25
N PHE A 295 9.22 32.69 -10.10
CA PHE A 295 7.80 33.00 -9.99
C PHE A 295 7.51 34.34 -10.68
N ALA A 296 6.83 34.27 -11.82
CA ALA A 296 6.28 35.42 -12.53
C ALA A 296 4.74 35.33 -12.51
N GLY A 297 4.08 36.48 -12.61
CA GLY A 297 2.63 36.53 -12.81
C GLY A 297 2.25 35.70 -14.03
N ASN A 298 1.21 34.88 -13.91
CA ASN A 298 0.77 33.95 -14.95
C ASN A 298 -0.08 34.63 -16.04
N GLY A 299 -0.17 35.96 -16.02
CA GLY A 299 -0.94 36.77 -16.97
C GLY A 299 -2.45 36.54 -16.96
N LEU A 300 -2.98 35.65 -16.10
CA LEU A 300 -4.42 35.33 -16.05
C LEU A 300 -5.29 36.51 -15.60
N LEU A 301 -4.68 37.55 -15.04
CA LEU A 301 -5.33 38.76 -14.58
C LEU A 301 -4.94 39.98 -15.43
N ASP A 302 -4.16 39.77 -16.48
CA ASP A 302 -3.82 40.85 -17.39
C ASP A 302 -5.08 41.19 -18.19
N ILE A 303 -5.36 42.49 -18.29
CA ILE A 303 -6.49 43.01 -19.07
C ILE A 303 -5.92 43.33 -20.45
N ASP A 304 -6.47 42.68 -21.49
CA ASP A 304 -6.11 42.93 -22.90
C ASP A 304 -6.14 44.43 -23.28
#